data_AF-A0A5K1FSW5-F1
#
_entry.id   AF-A0A5K1FSW5-F1
#
_cell.length_a   1.000
_cell.length_b   1.000
_cell.length_c   1.000
_cell.angle_alpha   90.00
_cell.angle_beta   90.00
_cell.angle_gamma   90.00
#
_symmetry.space_group_name_H-M   'P 1'
#
loop_
_entity.id
_entity.type
_entity.pdbx_description
1 polymer ?
#
loop_
_entity_poly.entity_id
_entity_poly.type
_entity_poly.pdbx_seq_one_letter_code
_entity_poly.pdbx_strand_id
1 'polypeptide(L)' 'MAGEESVELKFRLYDGTDIGPNKYSPATTIGSLKEIILTRWPQ' A
#
# COMPACT_ATOMS: atom_id res chain seq x y z
N MET A 1 20.05 3.68 -16.49
CA MET A 1 19.34 4.29 -15.35
C MET A 1 18.15 3.40 -15.07
N ALA A 2 18.22 2.53 -14.06
CA ALA A 2 17.09 1.69 -13.69
C ALA A 2 16.04 2.62 -13.06
N GLY A 3 15.04 2.99 -13.85
CA GLY A 3 13.92 3.79 -13.36
C GLY A 3 13.28 3.04 -12.21
N GLU A 4 12.98 3.75 -11.13
CA GLU A 4 12.42 3.22 -9.89
C GLU A 4 11.21 2.30 -10.19
N GLU A 5 11.47 0.99 -10.24
CA GLU A 5 10.52 -0.07 -10.52
C GLU A 5 9.57 -0.21 -9.33
N SER A 6 8.64 0.73 -9.28
CA SER A 6 7.64 0.86 -8.23
C SER A 6 6.63 -0.28 -8.38
N VAL A 7 6.35 -0.98 -7.29
CA VAL A 7 5.33 -2.02 -7.24
C VAL A 7 3.97 -1.40 -6.93
N GLU A 8 2.95 -1.80 -7.68
CA GLU A 8 1.58 -1.34 -7.44
C GLU A 8 0.88 -2.31 -6.49
N LEU A 9 0.38 -1.79 -5.36
CA LEU A 9 -0.27 -2.58 -4.33
C LEU A 9 -1.69 -2.07 -4.08
N LYS A 10 -2.61 -3.01 -3.84
CA LYS A 10 -3.97 -2.77 -3.38
C LYS A 10 -4.27 -3.66 -2.18
N PHE A 11 -4.83 -3.09 -1.12
CA PHE A 11 -5.17 -3.82 0.10
C PHE A 11 -6.68 -4.00 0.18
N ARG A 12 -7.14 -5.25 0.34
CA ARG A 12 -8.55 -5.57 0.53
C ARG A 12 -8.86 -5.72 2.01
N LEU A 13 -9.88 -5.01 2.47
CA LEU A 13 -10.33 -5.01 3.86
C LEU A 13 -11.40 -6.09 4.10
N TYR A 14 -11.72 -6.33 5.38
CA TYR A 14 -12.64 -7.40 5.80
C TYR A 14 -14.09 -7.16 5.36
N ASP A 15 -14.48 -5.89 5.20
CA ASP A 15 -15.77 -5.43 4.72
C ASP A 15 -15.88 -5.47 3.18
N GLY A 16 -14.84 -5.95 2.50
CA GLY A 16 -14.80 -6.10 1.05
C GLY A 16 -14.36 -4.85 0.30
N THR A 17 -14.18 -3.72 0.99
CA THR A 17 -13.61 -2.50 0.41
C THR A 17 -12.12 -2.66 0.14
N ASP A 18 -11.57 -1.76 -0.67
CA ASP A 18 -10.14 -1.72 -0.92
C ASP A 18 -9.50 -0.35 -0.73
N ILE A 19 -8.25 -0.38 -0.28
CA ILE A 19 -7.37 0.78 -0.15
C ILE A 19 -6.33 0.67 -1.28
N GLY A 20 -6.38 1.62 -2.22
CA GLY A 20 -5.50 1.68 -3.38
C GLY A 20 -6.26 1.54 -4.70
N PRO A 21 -5.58 1.25 -5.82
CA PRO A 21 -4.15 0.92 -5.94
C PRO A 21 -3.21 2.12 -5.68
N ASN A 22 -2.03 1.87 -5.12
CA ASN A 22 -0.95 2.86 -4.97
C ASN A 22 0.40 2.24 -5.37
N LYS A 23 1.32 3.07 -5.85
CA LYS A 23 2.69 2.66 -6.18
C LYS A 23 3.62 2.86 -5.00
N TYR A 24 4.44 1.85 -4.74
CA TYR A 24 5.41 1.82 -3.65
C TYR A 24 6.79 1.42 -4.18
N SER A 25 7.85 1.96 -3.58
CA SER A 25 9.19 1.45 -3.85
C SER A 25 9.31 0.00 -3.35
N PRO A 26 10.03 -0.89 -4.05
CA PRO A 26 10.28 -2.25 -3.56
C PRO A 26 11.09 -2.28 -2.25
N ALA A 27 11.74 -1.17 -1.87
CA ALA A 27 12.41 -1.00 -0.58
C ALA A 27 11.43 -0.62 0.56
N THR A 28 10.15 -0.37 0.27
CA THR A 28 9.15 0.01 1.28
C THR A 28 8.96 -1.15 2.26
N THR A 29 9.13 -0.88 3.56
CA THR A 29 8.99 -1.91 4.58
C THR A 29 7.53 -2.27 4.82
N ILE A 30 7.27 -3.50 5.25
CA ILE A 30 5.94 -3.96 5.67
C ILE A 30 5.40 -3.11 6.83
N GLY A 31 6.27 -2.61 7.72
CA GLY A 31 5.87 -1.72 8.81
C GLY A 31 5.24 -0.43 8.28
N SER A 32 5.91 0.23 7.34
CA SER A 32 5.39 1.45 6.68
C SER A 32 4.08 1.19 5.95
N LEU A 33 3.94 0.04 5.25
CA LEU A 33 2.69 -0.32 4.59
C LEU A 33 1.53 -0.49 5.60
N LYS A 34 1.79 -1.11 6.75
CA LYS A 34 0.78 -1.26 7.81
C LYS A 34 0.33 0.08 8.38
N GLU A 35 1.25 1.01 8.62
CA GLU A 35 0.88 2.37 9.08
C GLU A 35 0.00 3.11 8.06
N ILE A 36 0.29 2.96 6.76
CA ILE A 36 -0.54 3.54 5.70
C ILE A 36 -1.96 2.95 5.69
N ILE A 37 -2.10 1.64 5.92
CA ILE A 37 -3.42 0.99 6.02
C ILE A 37 -4.18 1.51 7.24
N LEU A 38 -3.52 1.61 8.39
CA LEU A 38 -4.13 2.11 9.63
C LEU A 38 -4.59 3.57 9.51
N THR A 39 -3.79 4.42 8.85
CA THR A 39 -4.12 5.84 8.65
C THR A 39 -5.27 6.06 7.66
N ARG A 40 -5.49 5.12 6.73
CA ARG A 40 -6.58 5.15 5.75
C ARG A 40 -7.77 4.27 6.13
N TRP A 41 -7.76 3.69 7.33
CA TRP A 41 -8.82 2.80 7.75
C TRP A 41 -10.16 3.57 7.84
N PRO A 42 -11.25 3.06 7.24
CA PRO A 42 -12.56 3.68 7.39
C PRO A 42 -13.01 3.61 8.86
N GLN A 43 -13.53 4.72 9.39
CA GLN A 43 -14.09 4.78 10.75
C GLN A 43 -15.43 4.06 10.85
#